data_AF-A0A232FMT1-F1
#
_entry.id   AF-A0A232FMT1-F1
#
_cell.length_a   1.000
_cell.length_b   1.000
_cell.length_c   1.000
_cell.angle_alpha   90.00
_cell.angle_beta   90.00
_cell.angle_gamma   90.00
#
_symmetry.space_group_name_H-M   'P 1'
#
loop_
_entity.id
_entity.type
_entity.pdbx_description
1 polymer ?
#
loop_
_entity_poly.entity_id
_entity_poly.type
_entity_poly.pdbx_seq_one_letter_code
_entity_poly.pdbx_strand_id
1 'polypeptide(L)' 'MELKNIHVSFLRTVPPYSHQADVWVELLRYFNYMKVIFIHSSDTDGRSLLGRFQSTSQILEDDMEVKIQLYEVLR' A
#
# COMPACT_ATOMS: atom_id res chain seq x y z
N MET A 1 7.30 1.94 -7.23
CA MET A 1 7.89 2.03 -8.57
C MET A 1 7.27 3.24 -9.28
N GLU A 2 7.99 4.35 -9.40
CA GLU A 2 7.47 5.52 -10.15
C GLU A 2 7.47 5.19 -11.65
N LEU A 3 6.32 5.35 -12.32
CA LEU A 3 6.11 5.13 -13.76
C LEU A 3 6.82 6.19 -14.65
N LYS A 4 7.90 6.82 -14.18
CA LYS A 4 8.66 7.85 -14.93
C LYS A 4 9.18 7.35 -16.27
N ASN A 5 9.37 6.03 -16.42
CA ASN A 5 9.84 5.41 -17.66
C ASN A 5 8.74 5.13 -18.71
N ILE A 6 7.45 5.27 -18.35
CA ILE A 6 6.32 5.01 -19.28
C ILE A 6 5.70 6.31 -19.80
N HIS A 7 5.66 7.36 -18.98
CA HIS A 7 5.14 8.67 -19.39
C HIS A 7 6.09 9.80 -19.00
N VAL A 8 7.08 10.05 -19.87
CA VAL A 8 8.13 11.08 -19.71
C VAL A 8 7.60 12.52 -19.56
N SER A 9 6.37 12.79 -20.01
CA SER A 9 5.72 14.12 -19.91
C SER A 9 4.63 14.20 -18.84
N PHE A 10 4.43 13.14 -18.04
CA PHE A 10 3.33 13.12 -17.09
C PHE A 10 3.63 13.92 -15.82
N LEU A 11 2.85 14.97 -15.62
CA LEU A 11 2.81 15.78 -14.41
C LEU A 11 1.41 15.66 -13.80
N ARG A 12 1.34 15.66 -12.46
CA ARG A 12 0.08 15.62 -11.72
C ARG A 12 0.12 16.60 -10.55
N THR A 13 -1.03 17.17 -10.22
CA THR A 13 -1.21 18.09 -9.10
C THR A 13 -1.72 17.40 -7.84
N VAL A 14 -2.24 16.19 -7.98
CA VAL A 14 -2.68 15.34 -6.87
C VAL A 14 -1.68 14.19 -6.72
N PRO A 15 -1.24 13.85 -5.50
CA PRO A 15 -0.43 12.66 -5.27
C PRO A 15 -1.07 11.41 -5.86
N PRO A 16 -0.28 10.40 -6.28
CA PRO A 16 -0.85 9.12 -6.70
C PRO A 16 -1.68 8.53 -5.57
N TYR A 17 -2.80 7.92 -5.95
CA TYR A 17 -3.68 7.24 -5.03
C TYR A 17 -2.95 6.20 -4.15
N SER A 18 -1.94 5.50 -4.69
CA SER A 18 -1.17 4.51 -3.93
C SER A 18 -0.43 5.09 -2.72
N HIS A 19 -0.07 6.38 -2.69
CA HIS A 19 0.62 6.99 -1.54
C HIS A 19 -0.19 6.96 -0.24
N GLN A 20 -1.52 6.81 -0.31
CA GLN A 20 -2.35 6.68 0.89
C GLN A 20 -2.00 5.43 1.73
N ALA A 21 -1.34 4.42 1.14
CA ALA A 21 -0.91 3.23 1.86
C ALA A 21 -0.06 3.58 3.11
N ASP A 22 0.74 4.64 3.02
CA ASP A 22 1.62 5.06 4.12
C ASP A 22 0.82 5.49 5.34
N VAL A 23 -0.28 6.22 5.13
CA VAL A 23 -1.19 6.66 6.19
C VAL A 23 -1.88 5.47 6.86
N TRP A 24 -2.30 4.47 6.07
CA TRP A 24 -2.91 3.26 6.63
C TRP A 24 -1.95 2.48 7.52
N VAL A 25 -0.69 2.31 7.10
CA VAL A 25 0.32 1.63 7.92
C VAL A 25 0.59 2.41 9.21
N GLU A 26 0.68 3.74 9.14
CA GLU A 26 0.85 4.59 10.33
C GLU A 26 -0.33 4.46 11.30
N LEU A 27 -1.56 4.43 10.80
CA LEU A 27 -2.76 4.23 11.62
C LEU A 27 -2.76 2.85 12.31
N LEU A 28 -2.41 1.79 11.58
CA LEU A 28 -2.34 0.44 12.14
C LEU A 28 -1.28 0.35 13.24
N ARG A 29 -0.13 1.01 13.06
CA ARG A 29 0.90 1.16 14.10
C ARG A 29 0.36 1.94 15.30
N TYR A 30 -0.25 3.10 15.07
CA TYR A 30 -0.77 3.97 16.13
C TYR A 30 -1.78 3.25 17.03
N PHE A 31 -2.66 2.43 16.44
CA PHE A 31 -3.66 1.66 17.16
C PHE A 31 -3.21 0.24 17.54
N ASN A 32 -1.96 -0.13 17.24
CA ASN A 32 -1.37 -1.44 17.56
C ASN A 32 -2.14 -2.63 16.95
N TYR A 33 -2.70 -2.46 15.74
CA TYR A 33 -3.35 -3.53 15.00
C TYR A 33 -2.33 -4.41 14.27
N MET A 34 -2.23 -5.67 14.70
CA MET A 34 -1.21 -6.61 14.19
C MET A 34 -1.68 -7.47 13.02
N LYS A 35 -2.97 -7.45 12.71
CA LYS A 35 -3.59 -8.26 11.65
C LYS A 35 -4.63 -7.44 10.92
N VAL A 36 -4.59 -7.50 9.60
CA VAL A 36 -5.53 -6.81 8.72
C VAL A 36 -5.97 -7.72 7.58
N ILE A 37 -7.20 -7.52 7.13
CA ILE A 37 -7.69 -8.08 5.87
C ILE A 37 -7.67 -6.96 4.84
N PHE A 38 -7.01 -7.21 3.72
CA PHE A 38 -6.86 -6.23 2.65
C PHE A 38 -7.70 -6.64 1.45
N ILE A 39 -8.63 -5.79 1.02
CA ILE A 39 -9.50 -6.00 -0.14
C ILE A 39 -9.20 -4.89 -1.14
N HIS A 40 -8.89 -5.27 -2.38
CA HIS A 40 -8.64 -4.31 -3.46
C HIS A 40 -9.25 -4.81 -4.77
N SER A 41 -9.44 -3.89 -5.72
CA SER A 41 -9.84 -4.23 -7.07
C SER A 41 -8.72 -4.97 -7.81
N SER A 42 -9.08 -5.84 -8.74
CA SER A 42 -8.14 -6.59 -9.59
C SER A 42 -7.51 -5.75 -10.72
N ASP A 43 -7.53 -4.42 -10.59
CA ASP A 43 -6.99 -3.46 -11.56
C ASP A 43 -5.59 -2.94 -11.16
N THR A 44 -5.04 -2.06 -11.99
CA THR A 44 -3.69 -1.50 -11.81
C THR A 44 -3.58 -0.64 -10.57
N ASP A 45 -4.63 0.07 -10.19
CA ASP A 45 -4.62 0.97 -9.02
C ASP A 45 -4.67 0.14 -7.73
N GLY A 46 -5.53 -0.88 -7.68
CA GLY A 46 -5.63 -1.84 -6.59
C GLY A 46 -4.30 -2.57 -6.36
N ARG A 47 -3.67 -3.07 -7.43
CA ARG A 47 -2.33 -3.70 -7.36
C ARG A 47 -1.25 -2.73 -6.90
N SER A 48 -1.28 -1.48 -7.39
CA SER A 48 -0.28 -0.46 -7.02
C SER A 48 -0.40 -0.08 -5.54
N LEU A 49 -1.62 -0.02 -5.02
CA LEU A 49 -1.88 0.24 -3.61
C LEU A 49 -1.42 -0.92 -2.73
N LEU A 50 -1.80 -2.16 -3.09
CA LEU A 50 -1.37 -3.37 -2.37
C LEU A 50 0.16 -3.45 -2.33
N GLY A 51 0.83 -3.28 -3.47
CA GLY A 51 2.28 -3.35 -3.56
C GLY A 51 2.98 -2.31 -2.68
N ARG A 52 2.50 -1.07 -2.67
CA ARG A 52 3.05 -0.04 -1.77
C ARG A 52 2.78 -0.37 -0.30
N PHE A 53 1.57 -0.80 0.04
CA PHE A 53 1.22 -1.17 1.42
C PHE A 53 2.13 -2.26 1.97
N GLN A 54 2.40 -3.31 1.19
CA GLN A 54 3.34 -4.36 1.56
C GLN A 54 4.77 -3.82 1.74
N SER A 55 5.28 -3.02 0.80
CA SER A 55 6.61 -2.42 0.93
C SER A 55 6.75 -1.50 2.14
N THR A 56 5.77 -0.62 2.37
CA THR A 56 5.79 0.30 3.51
C THR A 56 5.68 -0.46 4.83
N SER A 57 4.85 -1.50 4.91
CA SER A 57 4.73 -2.31 6.13
C SER A 57 6.02 -3.05 6.47
N GLN A 58 6.69 -3.64 5.49
CA GLN A 58 7.98 -4.31 5.68
C GLN A 58 9.10 -3.36 6.16
N ILE A 59 9.09 -2.11 5.70
CA ILE A 59 10.05 -1.09 6.17
C ILE A 59 9.82 -0.77 7.66
N LEU A 60 8.57 -0.86 8.15
CA LEU A 60 8.20 -0.57 9.53
C LEU A 60 8.23 -1.80 10.46
N GLU A 61 8.40 -3.02 9.92
CA GLU A 61 8.49 -4.26 10.70
C GLU A 61 9.74 -4.36 11.59
N ASP A 62 10.76 -3.52 11.39
CA ASP A 62 11.96 -3.49 12.24
C ASP A 62 11.67 -3.06 13.70
N ASP A 63 10.50 -2.46 13.97
CA ASP A 63 10.06 -2.04 15.32
C ASP A 63 8.86 -2.84 15.88
N MET A 64 8.06 -3.52 15.06
CA MET A 64 6.83 -4.24 15.49
C MET A 64 6.49 -5.43 14.56
N GLU A 65 6.18 -6.60 15.14
CA GLU A 65 5.80 -7.83 14.41
C GLU A 65 4.35 -7.74 13.86
N VAL A 66 4.11 -6.89 12.86
CA VAL A 66 2.81 -6.79 12.16
C VAL A 66 2.75 -7.89 11.10
N LYS A 67 2.00 -8.97 11.35
CA LYS A 67 1.81 -10.04 10.36
C LYS A 67 0.60 -9.74 9.48
N ILE A 68 0.87 -9.26 8.26
CA ILE A 68 -0.15 -9.04 7.24
C ILE A 68 -0.54 -10.39 6.63
N GLN A 69 -1.77 -10.82 6.89
CA GLN A 69 -2.37 -11.98 6.21
C GLN A 69 -3.26 -11.48 5.09
N LEU A 70 -2.78 -11.63 3.85
CA LEU A 70 -3.55 -11.26 2.67
C LEU A 70 -4.58 -12.34 2.37
N TYR A 71 -5.85 -11.93 2.34
CA TYR A 71 -6.95 -12.75 1.81
C TYR A 71 -7.48 -12.08 0.56
N GLU A 72 -7.01 -12.52 -0.61
CA GLU A 72 -7.53 -12.04 -1.89
C GLU A 72 -8.94 -12.61 -2.09
N VAL A 73 -9.95 -11.74 -2.00
CA VAL A 73 -11.29 -12.05 -2.51
C VAL A 73 -11.29 -11.68 -3.99
N LEU A 74 -10.98 -12.66 -4.85
CA LEU A 74 -11.16 -12.54 -6.29
C LEU A 74 -12.67 -12.35 -6.55
N ARG A 75 -13.05 -11.17 -7.06
CA ARG A 75 -14.37 -10.94 -7.64
C ARG A 75 -14.21 -10.55 -9.10
#